data_AF-A0A960I6X6-F1
#
_entry.id   AF-A0A960I6X6-F1
#
_cell.length_a   1.000
_cell.length_b   1.000
_cell.length_c   1.000
_cell.angle_alpha   90.00
_cell.angle_beta   90.00
_cell.angle_gamma   90.00
#
_symmetry.space_group_name_H-M   'P 1'
#
loop_
_entity.id
_entity.type
_entity.pdbx_description
1 polymer ?
#
loop_
_entity_poly.entity_id
_entity_poly.type
_entity_poly.pdbx_seq_one_letter_code
_entity_poly.pdbx_strand_id
1 'polypeptide(L)'
;RRFAAVLLLGVVGFASSALFVIQGAPDLALTQVLVETVSVAVYVLVLRHLPERFRVRPPERATMLRLAVAALVGAVVFVVTITSASVRTAEPVDAELIARSYAEGDGSNVVNVTLVDFRGLDTVGEGLVLAVAALGVVALVRAARTADPVEVTADA
;
A
#
# COMPACT_ATOMS: atom_id res chain seq x y z
N ARG A 1 14.54 16.28 0.66
CA ARG A 1 15.21 15.52 1.75
C ARG A 1 14.44 14.23 1.91
N ARG A 2 15.07 13.06 1.79
CA ARG A 2 14.35 11.78 1.70
C ARG A 2 13.66 11.39 3.01
N PHE A 3 14.29 11.67 4.15
CA PHE A 3 13.73 11.41 5.48
C PHE A 3 12.41 12.14 5.74
N ALA A 4 12.33 13.43 5.38
CA ALA A 4 11.09 14.20 5.54
C ALA A 4 9.92 13.63 4.69
N ALA A 5 10.22 13.08 3.51
CA ALA A 5 9.20 12.45 2.67
C ALA A 5 8.68 11.15 3.33
N VAL A 6 9.54 10.35 3.95
CA VAL A 6 9.13 9.14 4.69
C VAL A 6 8.28 9.50 5.91
N LEU A 7 8.64 10.56 6.63
CA LEU A 7 7.83 11.01 7.77
C LEU A 7 6.45 11.51 7.34
N LEU A 8 6.38 12.27 6.25
CA LEU A 8 5.09 12.71 5.68
C LEU A 8 4.25 11.52 5.19
N LEU A 9 4.87 10.51 4.58
CA LEU A 9 4.19 9.27 4.19
C LEU A 9 3.62 8.54 5.41
N GLY A 10 4.41 8.44 6.48
CA GLY A 10 3.97 7.90 7.77
C GLY A 10 2.74 8.60 8.33
N VAL A 11 2.75 9.93 8.34
CA VAL A 11 1.60 10.74 8.79
C VAL A 11 0.35 10.43 7.95
N VAL A 12 0.48 10.30 6.64
CA VAL A 12 -0.65 9.95 5.76
C VAL A 12 -1.18 8.56 6.07
N GLY A 13 -0.31 7.57 6.32
CA GLY A 13 -0.70 6.21 6.68
C GLY A 13 -1.46 6.13 8.00
N PHE A 14 -0.94 6.78 9.06
CA PHE A 14 -1.62 6.84 10.35
C PHE A 14 -2.92 7.65 10.29
N ALA A 15 -2.97 8.74 9.51
CA ALA A 15 -4.21 9.47 9.26
C ALA A 15 -5.26 8.60 8.56
N SER A 16 -4.84 7.77 7.60
CA SER A 16 -5.74 6.82 6.93
C SER A 16 -6.26 5.76 7.90
N SER A 17 -5.43 5.25 8.80
CA SER A 17 -5.89 4.35 9.88
C SER A 17 -6.91 5.01 10.79
N ALA A 18 -6.71 6.28 11.16
CA ALA A 18 -7.68 7.02 11.97
C ALA A 18 -9.04 7.13 11.26
N LEU A 19 -9.04 7.35 9.93
CA LEU A 19 -10.28 7.34 9.14
C LEU A 19 -10.99 5.97 9.19
N PHE A 20 -10.26 4.85 9.13
CA PHE A 20 -10.87 3.53 9.27
C PHE A 20 -11.53 3.32 10.64
N VAL A 21 -10.91 3.79 11.72
CA VAL A 21 -11.52 3.74 13.06
C VAL A 21 -12.80 4.56 13.09
N ILE A 22 -12.77 5.79 12.56
CA ILE A 22 -13.93 6.69 12.53
C ILE A 22 -15.08 6.08 11.71
N GLN A 23 -14.77 5.34 10.65
CA GLN A 23 -15.74 4.66 9.78
C GLN A 23 -16.17 3.28 10.29
N GLY A 24 -15.74 2.87 11.50
CA GLY A 24 -16.15 1.59 12.08
C GLY A 24 -15.51 0.36 11.44
N ALA A 25 -14.34 0.50 10.81
CA ALA A 25 -13.56 -0.58 10.20
C ALA A 25 -12.31 -0.93 11.06
N PRO A 26 -12.48 -1.59 12.22
CA PRO A 26 -11.39 -1.85 13.16
C PRO A 26 -10.32 -2.80 12.60
N ASP A 27 -10.72 -3.84 11.86
CA ASP A 27 -9.78 -4.81 11.28
C ASP A 27 -8.85 -4.14 10.26
N LEU A 28 -9.41 -3.31 9.38
CA LEU A 28 -8.63 -2.51 8.42
C LEU A 28 -7.69 -1.52 9.13
N ALA A 29 -8.16 -0.88 10.21
CA ALA A 29 -7.34 0.04 10.99
C ALA A 29 -6.12 -0.68 11.61
N LEU A 30 -6.33 -1.85 12.22
CA LEU A 30 -5.25 -2.64 12.82
C LEU A 30 -4.22 -3.07 11.77
N THR A 31 -4.68 -3.58 10.62
CA THR A 31 -3.77 -3.96 9.54
C THR A 31 -3.03 -2.76 8.95
N GLN A 32 -3.69 -1.62 8.82
CA GLN A 32 -3.08 -0.39 8.29
C GLN A 32 -1.96 0.11 9.21
N VAL A 33 -2.17 0.11 10.53
CA VAL A 33 -1.13 0.48 11.50
C VAL A 33 0.07 -0.47 11.42
N LEU A 34 -0.19 -1.78 11.33
CA LEU A 34 0.87 -2.78 11.23
C LEU A 34 1.70 -2.58 9.96
N VAL A 35 1.03 -2.49 8.81
CA VAL A 35 1.68 -2.31 7.51
C VAL A 35 2.43 -0.98 7.45
N GLU A 36 1.87 0.10 7.98
CA GLU A 36 2.54 1.41 8.02
C GLU A 36 3.80 1.35 8.87
N THR A 37 3.74 0.71 10.04
CA THR A 37 4.89 0.55 10.94
C THR A 37 6.02 -0.24 10.26
N VAL A 38 5.69 -1.36 9.61
CA VAL A 38 6.67 -2.16 8.86
C VAL A 38 7.23 -1.37 7.67
N SER A 39 6.40 -0.65 6.93
CA SER A 39 6.80 0.14 5.77
C SER A 39 7.76 1.26 6.15
N VAL A 40 7.48 2.01 7.22
CA VAL A 40 8.38 3.04 7.75
C VAL A 40 9.72 2.42 8.17
N ALA A 41 9.71 1.27 8.86
CA ALA A 41 10.94 0.59 9.24
C ALA A 41 11.78 0.19 7.99
N VAL A 42 11.14 -0.39 6.97
CA VAL A 42 11.79 -0.75 5.70
C VAL A 42 12.33 0.50 4.99
N TYR A 43 11.56 1.60 4.93
CA TYR A 43 12.03 2.84 4.32
C TYR A 43 13.23 3.42 5.05
N VAL A 44 13.25 3.41 6.38
CA VAL A 44 14.41 3.86 7.16
C VAL A 44 15.64 2.99 6.87
N LEU A 45 15.47 1.65 6.79
CA LEU A 45 16.56 0.73 6.44
C LEU A 45 17.10 0.99 5.02
N VAL A 46 16.23 1.25 4.05
CA VAL A 46 16.61 1.57 2.68
C VAL A 46 17.30 2.94 2.60
N LEU A 47 16.78 3.94 3.30
CA LEU A 47 17.38 5.28 3.33
C LEU A 47 18.76 5.30 3.98
N ARG A 48 19.04 4.40 4.93
CA ARG A 48 20.39 4.23 5.49
C ARG A 48 21.44 3.87 4.43
N HIS A 49 21.03 3.22 3.34
CA HIS A 49 21.93 2.78 2.25
C HIS A 49 21.94 3.74 1.05
N LEU A 50 21.14 4.81 1.09
CA LEU A 50 20.96 5.73 -0.03
C LEU A 50 21.42 7.15 0.33
N PRO A 51 21.97 7.92 -0.62
CA PRO A 51 22.38 9.30 -0.35
C PRO A 51 21.19 10.17 0.10
N GLU A 52 21.41 11.09 1.05
CA GLU A 52 20.32 11.81 1.74
C GLU A 52 19.48 12.75 0.83
N ARG A 53 20.06 13.15 -0.31
CA ARG A 53 19.49 14.15 -1.23
C ARG A 53 19.10 13.50 -2.56
N PHE A 54 17.98 13.94 -3.12
CA PHE A 54 17.65 13.65 -4.51
C PHE A 54 18.66 14.38 -5.39
N ARG A 55 19.41 13.63 -6.22
CA ARG A 55 20.56 14.15 -6.98
C ARG A 55 20.18 14.94 -8.24
N VAL A 56 18.90 14.97 -8.63
CA VAL A 56 18.44 15.64 -9.85
C VAL A 56 17.24 16.53 -9.54
N ARG A 57 17.37 17.83 -9.78
CA ARG A 57 16.24 18.77 -9.73
C ARG A 57 15.76 18.95 -11.17
N PRO A 58 14.56 18.46 -11.53
CA PRO A 58 14.05 18.62 -12.89
C PRO A 58 13.88 20.11 -13.23
N PRO A 59 13.99 20.50 -14.50
CA PRO A 59 13.73 21.88 -14.92
C PRO A 59 12.31 22.30 -14.52
N GLU A 60 12.10 23.61 -14.28
CA GLU A 60 10.83 24.14 -13.75
C GLU A 60 9.63 23.72 -14.61
N ARG A 61 9.78 23.77 -15.95
CA ARG A 61 8.76 23.31 -16.90
C ARG A 61 8.36 21.85 -16.68
N ALA A 62 9.32 20.97 -16.45
CA ALA A 62 9.04 19.55 -16.18
C ALA A 62 8.36 19.34 -14.82
N THR A 63 8.68 20.17 -13.82
CA THR A 63 8.00 20.15 -12.52
C THR A 63 6.54 20.60 -12.65
N MET A 64 6.29 21.69 -13.38
CA MET A 64 4.94 22.21 -13.62
C MET A 64 4.08 21.22 -14.40
N LEU A 65 4.64 20.57 -15.43
CA LEU A 65 3.95 19.51 -16.16
C LEU A 65 3.60 18.32 -15.25
N ARG A 66 4.54 17.89 -14.39
CA ARG A 66 4.27 16.82 -13.41
C ARG A 66 3.16 17.19 -12.43
N LEU A 67 3.15 18.43 -11.93
CA LEU A 67 2.09 18.93 -11.06
C LEU A 67 0.74 19.00 -11.77
N ALA A 68 0.72 19.48 -13.02
CA ALA A 68 -0.49 19.53 -13.83
C ALA A 68 -1.06 18.12 -14.07
N VAL A 69 -0.22 17.16 -14.44
CA VAL A 69 -0.64 15.75 -14.62
C VAL A 69 -1.12 15.15 -13.30
N ALA A 70 -0.41 15.35 -12.19
CA ALA A 70 -0.82 14.83 -10.89
C ALA A 70 -2.17 15.41 -10.44
N ALA A 71 -2.37 16.71 -10.61
CA ALA A 71 -3.64 17.38 -10.30
C ALA A 71 -4.78 16.89 -11.20
N LEU A 72 -4.52 16.73 -12.50
CA LEU A 72 -5.50 16.20 -13.45
C LEU A 72 -5.93 14.78 -13.07
N VAL A 73 -4.96 13.89 -12.81
CA VAL A 73 -5.26 12.50 -12.40
C VAL A 73 -6.03 12.49 -11.08
N GLY A 74 -5.60 13.28 -10.10
CA GLY A 74 -6.30 13.41 -8.81
C GLY A 74 -7.74 13.90 -8.97
N ALA A 75 -7.96 14.93 -9.80
CA ALA A 75 -9.30 15.45 -10.09
C ALA A 75 -10.17 14.42 -10.81
N VAL A 76 -9.62 13.70 -11.80
CA VAL A 76 -10.34 12.63 -12.50
C VAL A 76 -10.74 11.52 -11.53
N VAL A 77 -9.83 11.02 -10.71
CA VAL A 77 -10.14 9.98 -9.71
C VAL A 77 -11.18 10.47 -8.71
N PHE A 78 -11.08 11.71 -8.23
CA PHE A 78 -12.06 12.31 -7.33
C PHE A 78 -13.46 12.40 -7.95
N VAL A 79 -13.55 12.94 -9.17
CA VAL A 79 -14.83 13.08 -9.89
C VAL A 79 -15.44 11.71 -10.19
N VAL A 80 -14.64 10.75 -10.68
CA VAL A 80 -15.11 9.38 -10.94
C VAL A 80 -15.60 8.71 -9.66
N THR A 81 -14.89 8.88 -8.54
CA THR A 81 -15.27 8.28 -7.25
C THR A 81 -16.59 8.85 -6.74
N ILE A 82 -16.73 10.18 -6.70
CA ILE A 82 -17.95 10.82 -6.16
C ILE A 82 -19.16 10.58 -7.06
N THR A 83 -18.98 10.60 -8.38
CA THR A 83 -20.06 10.32 -9.34
C THR A 83 -20.49 8.85 -9.26
N SER A 84 -19.55 7.91 -9.24
CA SER A 84 -19.84 6.47 -9.12
C SER A 84 -20.58 6.15 -7.82
N ALA A 85 -20.18 6.78 -6.71
CA ALA A 85 -20.88 6.63 -5.43
C ALA A 85 -22.30 7.21 -5.47
N SER A 86 -22.50 8.31 -6.19
CA SER A 86 -23.80 9.00 -6.28
C SER A 86 -24.83 8.29 -7.18
N VAL A 87 -24.38 7.46 -8.13
CA VAL A 87 -25.26 6.76 -9.08
C VAL A 87 -25.51 5.29 -8.71
N ARG A 88 -25.01 4.83 -7.56
CA ARG A 88 -25.16 3.44 -7.13
C ARG A 88 -26.63 3.15 -6.75
N THR A 89 -27.27 2.28 -7.55
CA THR A 89 -28.66 1.84 -7.33
C THR A 89 -28.79 0.37 -6.90
N ALA A 90 -27.74 -0.43 -7.09
CA ALA A 90 -27.74 -1.84 -6.71
C ALA A 90 -27.78 -1.99 -5.18
N GLU A 91 -28.56 -2.96 -4.72
CA GLU A 91 -28.66 -3.29 -3.29
C GLU A 91 -27.28 -3.71 -2.75
N PRO A 92 -26.85 -3.18 -1.59
CA PRO A 92 -25.61 -3.60 -0.97
C PRO A 92 -25.70 -5.04 -0.44
N VAL A 93 -24.60 -5.79 -0.57
CA VAL A 93 -24.51 -7.21 -0.14
C VAL A 93 -24.17 -7.32 1.36
N ASP A 94 -24.06 -6.20 2.07
CA ASP A 94 -23.66 -6.17 3.48
C ASP A 94 -24.68 -6.87 4.38
N ALA A 95 -25.98 -6.62 4.18
CA ALA A 95 -27.05 -7.26 4.95
C ALA A 95 -27.04 -8.80 4.77
N GLU A 96 -26.81 -9.26 3.54
CA GLU A 96 -26.68 -10.69 3.23
C GLU A 96 -25.46 -11.29 3.91
N LEU A 97 -24.29 -10.66 3.79
CA LEU A 97 -23.05 -11.12 4.40
C LEU A 97 -23.18 -11.19 5.92
N ILE A 98 -23.75 -10.16 6.56
CA ILE A 98 -23.97 -10.14 8.02
C ILE A 98 -24.88 -11.30 8.45
N ALA A 99 -25.98 -11.53 7.74
CA ALA A 99 -26.92 -12.61 8.06
C ALA A 99 -26.29 -14.00 7.90
N ARG A 100 -25.47 -14.19 6.85
CA ARG A 100 -24.82 -15.47 6.53
C ARG A 100 -23.59 -15.73 7.37
N SER A 101 -22.86 -14.71 7.85
CA SER A 101 -21.59 -14.91 8.56
C SER A 101 -21.69 -15.82 9.77
N TYR A 102 -22.72 -15.65 10.60
CA TYR A 102 -22.92 -16.55 11.75
C TYR A 102 -23.57 -17.87 11.33
N ALA A 103 -24.54 -17.82 10.42
CA ALA A 103 -25.32 -19.00 10.02
C ALA A 103 -24.50 -20.04 9.22
N GLU A 104 -23.58 -19.58 8.38
CA GLU A 104 -22.80 -20.42 7.45
C GLU A 104 -21.33 -20.52 7.83
N GLY A 105 -20.75 -19.47 8.43
CA GLY A 105 -19.32 -19.41 8.79
C GLY A 105 -19.03 -19.55 10.29
N ASP A 106 -20.07 -19.71 11.14
CA ASP A 106 -19.97 -19.85 12.60
C ASP A 106 -19.13 -18.75 13.28
N GLY A 107 -19.05 -17.57 12.66
CA GLY A 107 -18.19 -16.48 13.10
C GLY A 107 -18.95 -15.18 13.33
N SER A 108 -18.64 -14.51 14.44
CA SER A 108 -19.21 -13.20 14.79
C SER A 108 -18.46 -12.02 14.17
N ASN A 109 -17.21 -12.23 13.73
CA ASN A 109 -16.46 -11.25 12.95
C ASN A 109 -16.78 -11.43 11.46
N VAL A 110 -17.71 -10.62 10.96
CA VAL A 110 -18.17 -10.63 9.57
C VAL A 110 -17.03 -10.41 8.57
N VAL A 111 -16.05 -9.57 8.90
CA VAL A 111 -14.89 -9.30 8.02
C VAL A 111 -14.04 -10.56 7.90
N ASN A 112 -13.66 -11.18 9.03
CA ASN A 112 -12.85 -12.40 9.04
C ASN A 112 -13.56 -13.56 8.31
N VAL A 113 -14.85 -13.78 8.58
CA VAL A 113 -15.64 -14.83 7.89
C VAL A 113 -15.71 -14.55 6.39
N THR A 114 -15.87 -13.28 6.00
CA THR A 114 -15.87 -12.92 4.58
C THR A 114 -14.54 -13.25 3.92
N LEU A 115 -13.41 -12.97 4.57
CA LEU A 115 -12.08 -13.20 4.01
C LEU A 115 -11.72 -14.69 3.94
N VAL A 116 -12.07 -15.47 4.96
CA VAL A 116 -11.61 -16.87 5.09
C VAL A 116 -12.60 -17.86 4.49
N ASP A 117 -13.90 -17.66 4.69
CA ASP A 117 -14.93 -18.62 4.30
C ASP A 117 -15.58 -18.25 2.95
N PHE A 118 -16.14 -17.04 2.84
CA PHE A 118 -16.86 -16.65 1.62
C PHE A 118 -15.93 -16.30 0.45
N ARG A 119 -14.79 -15.68 0.74
CA ARG A 119 -13.80 -15.24 -0.24
C ARG A 119 -12.41 -15.79 0.06
N GLY A 120 -12.34 -17.00 0.63
CA GLY A 120 -11.09 -17.67 0.99
C GLY A 120 -10.07 -17.78 -0.15
N LEU A 121 -10.53 -17.91 -1.40
CA LEU A 121 -9.65 -17.95 -2.57
C LEU A 121 -8.86 -16.65 -2.78
N ASP A 122 -9.46 -15.49 -2.49
CA ASP A 122 -8.78 -14.21 -2.59
C ASP A 122 -7.66 -14.13 -1.54
N THR A 123 -7.93 -14.56 -0.30
CA THR A 123 -6.95 -14.60 0.80
C THR A 123 -5.80 -15.56 0.53
N VAL A 124 -6.06 -16.74 -0.05
CA VAL A 124 -5.01 -17.67 -0.48
C VAL A 124 -4.17 -17.05 -1.60
N GLY A 125 -4.81 -16.35 -2.54
CA GLY A 125 -4.12 -15.62 -3.61
C GLY A 125 -3.22 -14.50 -3.08
N GLU A 126 -3.70 -13.70 -2.14
CA GLU A 126 -2.90 -12.66 -1.47
C GLU A 126 -1.71 -13.26 -0.71
N GLY A 127 -1.91 -14.37 0.01
CA GLY A 127 -0.84 -15.11 0.67
C GLY A 127 0.23 -15.61 -0.31
N LEU A 128 -0.18 -16.09 -1.49
CA LEU A 128 0.74 -16.49 -2.55
C LEU A 128 1.56 -15.30 -3.07
N VAL A 129 0.93 -14.14 -3.29
CA VAL A 129 1.64 -12.91 -3.72
C VAL A 129 2.70 -12.52 -2.69
N LEU A 130 2.37 -12.53 -1.39
CA LEU A 130 3.32 -12.24 -0.32
C LEU A 130 4.47 -13.25 -0.28
N ALA A 131 4.18 -14.55 -0.44
CA ALA A 131 5.20 -15.58 -0.50
C ALA A 131 6.17 -15.37 -1.68
N VAL A 132 5.64 -15.08 -2.88
CA VAL A 132 6.45 -14.79 -4.07
C VAL A 132 7.28 -13.53 -3.88
N ALA A 133 6.72 -12.46 -3.32
CA ALA A 133 7.46 -11.24 -3.02
C ALA A 133 8.61 -11.49 -2.03
N ALA A 134 8.36 -12.23 -0.95
CA ALA A 134 9.38 -12.59 0.03
C ALA A 134 10.52 -13.41 -0.59
N LEU A 135 10.18 -14.44 -1.40
CA LEU A 135 11.17 -15.23 -2.13
C LEU A 135 11.97 -14.38 -3.11
N GLY A 136 11.32 -13.46 -3.82
CA GLY A 136 11.97 -12.51 -4.73
C GLY A 136 12.98 -11.62 -4.02
N VAL A 137 12.63 -11.06 -2.85
CA VAL A 137 13.55 -10.27 -2.02
C VAL A 137 14.74 -11.11 -1.57
N VAL A 138 14.53 -12.34 -1.10
CA VAL A 138 15.62 -13.24 -0.69
C VAL A 138 16.56 -13.55 -1.87
N ALA A 139 16.01 -13.81 -3.06
CA ALA A 139 16.79 -14.05 -4.26
C ALA A 139 17.66 -12.83 -4.64
N LEU A 140 17.08 -11.62 -4.61
CA LEU A 140 17.80 -10.38 -4.89
C LEU A 140 18.92 -10.12 -3.88
N VAL A 141 18.66 -10.33 -2.58
CA VAL A 141 19.67 -10.14 -1.53
C VAL A 141 20.82 -11.13 -1.68
N ARG A 142 20.54 -12.39 -2.02
CA ARG A 142 21.59 -13.38 -2.29
C ARG A 142 22.40 -13.01 -3.54
N ALA A 143 21.74 -12.64 -4.62
CA ALA A 143 22.41 -12.21 -5.85
C ALA A 143 23.34 -11.02 -5.59
N ALA A 144 22.86 -10.01 -4.87
CA ALA A 144 23.65 -8.81 -4.53
C ALA A 144 24.89 -9.10 -3.67
N ARG A 145 24.85 -10.13 -2.82
CA ARG A 145 26.02 -10.56 -2.02
C ARG A 145 27.05 -11.36 -2.81
N THR A 146 26.64 -11.96 -3.92
CA THR A 146 27.48 -12.85 -4.74
C THR A 146 28.07 -12.13 -5.95
N ALA A 147 27.56 -10.93 -6.29
CA ALA A 147 28.13 -10.10 -7.33
C ALA A 147 29.51 -9.58 -6.88
N ASP A 148 30.57 -9.93 -7.63
CA ASP A 148 31.89 -9.34 -7.43
C ASP A 148 31.81 -7.81 -7.58
N PRO A 149 32.55 -7.04 -6.77
CA PRO A 149 32.62 -5.60 -6.94
C PRO A 149 33.17 -5.33 -8.34
N VAL A 150 32.34 -4.71 -9.19
CA VAL A 150 32.77 -4.22 -10.49
C VAL A 150 33.91 -3.26 -10.24
N GLU A 151 35.14 -3.68 -10.56
CA GLU A 151 36.27 -2.77 -10.71
C GLU A 151 35.85 -1.74 -11.76
N VAL A 152 35.49 -0.54 -11.28
CA VAL A 152 35.43 0.63 -12.13
C VAL A 152 36.89 0.94 -12.45
N THR A 153 37.41 0.31 -13.51
CA THR A 153 38.68 0.69 -14.11
C THR A 153 38.54 2.15 -14.55
N ALA A 154 39.13 3.02 -13.74
CA ALA A 154 39.41 4.38 -14.14
C ALA A 154 40.56 4.35 -15.13
N ASP A 155 40.28 3.92 -16.36
CA ASP A 155 41.23 4.03 -17.47
C ASP A 155 40.65 4.92 -18.58
N ALA A 156 41.44 5.96 -18.87
CA ALA A 156 41.41 6.96 -19.94
C ALA A 156 40.48 8.19 -19.78
#